data_AF-A0A938QRJ6-F1
#
_entry.id   AF-A0A938QRJ6-F1
#
_cell.length_a   1.000
_cell.length_b   1.000
_cell.length_c   1.000
_cell.angle_alpha   90.00
_cell.angle_beta   90.00
_cell.angle_gamma   90.00
#
_symmetry.space_group_name_H-M   'P 1'
#
loop_
_entity.id
_entity.type
_entity.pdbx_description
1 polymer ?
#
loop_
_entity_poly.entity_id
_entity_poly.type
_entity_poly.pdbx_seq_one_letter_code
_entity_poly.pdbx_strand_id
1 'polypeptide(L)' 'MKRAFATACKRASIKDFTFHDLRHTAVNNWRLQGHDYFRIMAATGHKTMTVFKRYNTVRKEELKALVGEKI' A
#
# COMPACT_ATOMS: atom_id res chain seq x y z
N MET A 1 22.08 -5.91 1.27
CA MET A 1 20.89 -5.18 0.78
C MET A 1 20.78 -3.71 1.22
N LYS A 2 21.19 -3.31 2.43
CA LYS A 2 21.00 -1.92 2.91
C LYS A 2 21.62 -0.83 2.02
N ARG A 3 22.81 -1.06 1.45
CA ARG A 3 23.51 -0.07 0.59
C ARG A 3 22.80 0.18 -0.74
N ALA A 4 22.42 -0.87 -1.46
CA ALA A 4 21.71 -0.73 -2.75
C ALA A 4 20.36 -0.02 -2.60
N PHE A 5 19.60 -0.34 -1.55
CA PHE A 5 18.34 0.33 -1.24
C PHE A 5 18.55 1.82 -0.90
N ALA A 6 19.52 2.14 -0.03
CA ALA A 6 19.84 3.52 0.32
C ALA A 6 20.31 4.34 -0.91
N THR A 7 21.10 3.75 -1.80
CA THR A 7 21.50 4.38 -3.07
C THR A 7 20.31 4.62 -3.99
N ALA A 8 19.37 3.68 -4.09
CA ALA A 8 18.15 3.84 -4.87
C ALA A 8 17.27 4.97 -4.31
N CYS A 9 17.04 5.02 -2.98
CA CYS A 9 16.31 6.11 -2.34
C CYS A 9 16.98 7.48 -2.59
N LYS A 10 18.32 7.54 -2.49
CA LYS A 10 19.09 8.77 -2.77
C LYS A 10 18.92 9.22 -4.23
N ARG A 11 18.96 8.30 -5.19
CA ARG A 11 18.76 8.59 -6.63
C ARG A 11 17.34 9.07 -6.94
N ALA A 12 16.35 8.54 -6.23
CA ALA A 12 14.95 8.92 -6.36
C ALA A 12 14.58 10.18 -5.54
N SER A 13 15.54 10.78 -4.83
CA SER A 13 15.32 11.93 -3.93
C SER A 13 14.26 11.68 -2.83
N ILE A 14 14.11 10.43 -2.40
CA ILE A 14 13.15 10.04 -1.36
C ILE A 14 13.84 10.10 0.00
N LYS A 15 13.25 10.86 0.94
CA LYS A 15 13.68 10.96 2.34
C LYS A 15 12.80 10.07 3.22
N ASP A 16 13.36 9.58 4.33
CA ASP A 16 12.65 8.81 5.38
C ASP A 16 11.84 7.61 4.88
N PHE A 17 12.37 6.88 3.89
CA PHE A 17 11.75 5.70 3.31
C PHE A 17 12.47 4.42 3.71
N THR A 18 11.70 3.46 4.21
CA THR A 18 12.16 2.16 4.67
C THR A 18 11.76 1.06 3.69
N PHE A 19 12.41 -0.10 3.79
CA PHE A 19 12.05 -1.24 2.94
C PHE A 19 10.60 -1.71 3.18
N HIS A 20 10.05 -1.47 4.37
CA HIS A 20 8.67 -1.80 4.71
C HIS A 20 7.65 -0.97 3.92
N ASP A 21 8.01 0.24 3.52
CA ASP A 21 7.13 1.13 2.77
C ASP A 21 6.88 0.64 1.33
N LEU A 22 7.80 -0.17 0.77
CA LEU A 22 7.58 -0.87 -0.49
C LEU A 22 6.41 -1.86 -0.38
N ARG A 23 6.34 -2.58 0.76
CA ARG A 23 5.26 -3.52 1.02
C ARG A 23 3.93 -2.78 1.19
N HIS A 24 3.93 -1.63 1.87
CA HIS A 24 2.75 -0.77 1.92
C HIS A 24 2.29 -0.32 0.53
N THR A 25 3.23 0.13 -0.29
CA THR A 25 2.94 0.60 -1.64
C THR A 25 2.37 -0.52 -2.52
N ALA A 26 2.95 -1.72 -2.46
CA ALA A 26 2.46 -2.87 -3.22
C ALA A 26 1.03 -3.27 -2.83
N VAL A 27 0.74 -3.37 -1.53
CA VAL A 27 -0.60 -3.71 -1.03
C VAL A 27 -1.64 -2.67 -1.44
N ASN A 28 -1.31 -1.37 -1.31
CA ASN A 28 -2.21 -0.30 -1.70
C ASN A 28 -2.48 -0.30 -3.21
N ASN A 29 -1.45 -0.52 -4.03
CA ASN A 29 -1.61 -0.63 -5.49
C ASN A 29 -2.50 -1.80 -5.88
N TRP A 30 -2.35 -2.97 -5.26
CA TRP A 30 -3.21 -4.12 -5.55
C TRP A 30 -4.66 -3.88 -5.12
N ARG A 31 -4.87 -3.21 -3.99
CA ARG A 31 -6.21 -2.78 -3.58
C ARG A 31 -6.85 -1.82 -4.59
N LEU A 32 -6.08 -0.83 -5.06
CA LEU A 32 -6.54 0.14 -6.06
C LEU A 32 -6.90 -0.50 -7.40
N GLN A 33 -6.22 -1.59 -7.76
CA GLN A 33 -6.55 -2.39 -8.94
C GLN A 33 -7.80 -3.27 -8.76
N GLY A 34 -8.41 -3.28 -7.57
CA GLY A 34 -9.61 -4.06 -7.28
C GLY A 34 -9.35 -5.55 -7.04
N HIS A 35 -8.11 -5.95 -6.73
CA HIS A 35 -7.84 -7.35 -6.38
C HIS A 35 -8.52 -7.73 -5.06
N ASP A 36 -8.92 -9.00 -4.98
CA ASP A 36 -9.55 -9.55 -3.78
C ASP A 36 -8.62 -9.48 -2.56
N TYR A 37 -9.18 -9.05 -1.43
CA TYR A 37 -8.45 -8.87 -0.18
C TYR A 37 -7.82 -10.17 0.32
N PHE A 38 -8.50 -11.31 0.17
CA PHE A 38 -7.95 -12.59 0.63
C PHE A 38 -6.75 -13.03 -0.20
N ARG A 39 -6.78 -12.78 -1.52
CA ARG A 39 -5.62 -13.01 -2.40
C ARG A 39 -4.44 -12.13 -2.04
N ILE A 40 -4.67 -10.84 -1.79
CA ILE A 40 -3.61 -9.93 -1.35
C ILE A 40 -3.03 -10.38 -0.01
N MET A 41 -3.86 -10.77 0.94
CA MET A 41 -3.42 -11.26 2.25
C MET A 41 -2.61 -12.54 2.15
N ALA A 42 -3.01 -13.49 1.31
CA ALA A 42 -2.25 -14.71 1.05
C ALA A 42 -0.89 -14.39 0.40
N ALA A 43 -0.87 -13.52 -0.62
CA ALA A 43 0.37 -13.13 -1.31
C ALA A 43 1.34 -12.37 -0.39
N THR A 44 0.81 -11.56 0.52
CA THR A 44 1.63 -10.81 1.47
C THR A 44 1.98 -11.62 2.72
N GLY A 45 1.22 -12.66 3.07
CA GLY A 45 1.41 -13.43 4.30
C GLY A 45 0.75 -12.81 5.53
N HIS A 46 -0.29 -12.00 5.35
CA HIS A 46 -1.09 -11.48 6.46
C HIS A 46 -2.08 -12.55 6.94
N LYS A 47 -1.90 -13.02 8.19
CA LYS A 47 -2.76 -14.05 8.80
C LYS A 47 -4.13 -13.52 9.24
N THR A 48 -4.23 -12.23 9.57
CA THR A 48 -5.46 -11.64 10.10
C THR A 48 -5.82 -10.35 9.37
N MET A 49 -7.12 -10.12 9.21
CA MET A 49 -7.65 -8.91 8.58
C MET A 49 -7.28 -7.66 9.39
N THR A 50 -7.11 -7.78 10.70
CA THR A 50 -6.67 -6.68 11.58
C THR A 50 -5.30 -6.14 11.18
N VAL A 51 -4.36 -7.00 10.79
CA VAL A 51 -3.05 -6.58 10.29
C VAL A 51 -3.20 -5.94 8.90
N PHE A 52 -4.05 -6.51 8.06
CA PHE A 52 -4.32 -5.97 6.72
C PHE A 52 -4.95 -4.57 6.75
N LYS A 53 -5.84 -4.29 7.70
CA LYS A 53 -6.47 -2.96 7.86
C LYS A 53 -5.47 -1.82 8.01
N ARG A 54 -4.26 -2.08 8.54
CA ARG A 54 -3.17 -1.07 8.62
C ARG A 54 -2.66 -0.61 7.26
N TYR A 55 -2.91 -1.39 6.21
CA TYR A 55 -2.54 -1.10 4.84
C TYR A 55 -3.71 -0.53 4.01
N ASN A 56 -4.93 -0.55 4.56
CA ASN A 56 -6.13 -0.06 3.91
C ASN A 56 -6.43 1.39 4.31
N THR A 57 -5.58 2.32 3.91
CA THR A 57 -5.88 3.75 4.02
C THR A 57 -6.78 4.14 2.86
N VAL A 58 -8.09 4.18 3.11
CA VAL A 58 -9.07 4.66 2.12
C VAL A 58 -8.79 6.14 1.86
N ARG A 59 -8.47 6.48 0.62
CA ARG A 59 -8.22 7.87 0.24
C ARG A 59 -9.55 8.60 0.02
N LYS A 60 -9.59 9.91 0.26
CA LYS A 60 -10.82 10.72 0.13
C LYS A 60 -11.41 10.63 -1.29
N GLU A 61 -10.56 10.46 -2.29
CA GLU A 61 -10.92 10.31 -3.69
C GLU A 61 -11.68 9.00 -3.96
N GLU A 62 -11.30 7.92 -3.27
CA GLU A 62 -11.99 6.63 -3.38
C GLU A 62 -13.35 6.65 -2.70
N LEU A 63 -13.44 7.35 -1.57
CA LEU A 63 -14.71 7.57 -0.90
C LEU A 63 -15.65 8.41 -1.77
N LYS A 64 -15.13 9.45 -2.46
CA LYS A 64 -15.91 10.23 -3.42
C LYS A 64 -16.43 9.40 -4.58
N ALA A 65 -15.62 8.51 -5.14
CA ALA A 65 -16.03 7.63 -6.24
C ALA A 65 -17.13 6.63 -5.81
N LEU A 66 -17.09 6.15 -4.57
CA LEU A 66 -18.10 5.24 -4.01
C LEU A 66 -19.41 5.93 -3.63
N VAL A 67 -19.34 7.16 -3.08
CA VAL A 67 -20.52 7.90 -2.61
C VAL A 67 -21.27 8.56 -3.78
N GLY A 68 -20.62 8.76 -4.93
CA GLY A 68 -21.21 9.33 -6.14
C GLY A 68 -21.66 10.77 -5.91
N GLU A 69 -20.88 11.75 -6.42
CA GLU A 69 -21.18 13.19 -6.46
C GLU A 69 -22.54 13.62 -5.88
N LYS A 70 -22.63 13.73 -4.55
CA LYS A 70 -23.70 14.44 -3.84
C LYS A 70 -23.27 14.76 -2.41
N ILE A 71 -22.28 15.65 -2.28
CA ILE A 71 -22.23 16.69 -1.23
C ILE A 71 -21.61 17.92 -1.86
#